data_AF-A0A2E9JGS4-F1
#
_entry.id   AF-A0A2E9JGS4-F1
#
_cell.length_a   1.000
_cell.length_b   1.000
_cell.length_c   1.000
_cell.angle_alpha   90.00
_cell.angle_beta   90.00
_cell.angle_gamma   90.00
#
_symmetry.space_group_name_H-M   'P 1'
#
loop_
_entity.id
_entity.type
_entity.pdbx_description
1 polymer ?
#
loop_
_entity_poly.entity_id
_entity_poly.type
_entity_poly.pdbx_seq_one_letter_code
_entity_poly.pdbx_strand_id
1 'polypeptide(L)'
;MPASPDNDAPPLPIDTRGGMLSNSVLQIFYSRTRTAMKITRRQLIQAGAGLATGAGLCNPLLAQPPLNMVTIPSSGQQVPGVGIGCRNYRGSLNSADMPVFRDTFATYHRLGGKVVDTSPNYGNSEEIIGRLMDELGIREDLWVATKVDREDRASGIARMERSFELLGGDSFELMQVHNLRGVEIQLETMAAWKEQGLFRYIGVTTSSDRQYEALADVMNHHTLDFIQLDYSLGNRNANDRLLPMALDKGVAVLVNLPFGRGRLFNAVGDRSLPDWAADIDATSWAQVFLKYVMSHPSGAIPIPGTTKPHHAEDNLSAARGRLPDANLRREMENFIDPLLG
;
A
#
# COMPACT_ATOMS: atom_id res chain seq x y z
N MET A 1 55.31 -29.71 -67.88
CA MET A 1 53.98 -30.25 -67.56
C MET A 1 52.93 -29.24 -67.98
N PRO A 2 51.83 -29.67 -68.61
CA PRO A 2 50.90 -28.82 -69.36
C PRO A 2 49.65 -28.42 -68.55
N ALA A 3 48.87 -27.51 -69.14
CA ALA A 3 47.41 -27.40 -69.13
C ALA A 3 46.88 -26.00 -68.74
N SER A 4 46.31 -25.35 -69.76
CA SER A 4 45.48 -24.14 -69.80
C SER A 4 44.02 -24.43 -69.31
N PRO A 5 42.98 -23.67 -69.70
CA PRO A 5 42.55 -22.32 -69.29
C PRO A 5 41.04 -22.31 -68.86
N ASP A 6 40.39 -21.13 -68.88
CA ASP A 6 38.92 -20.91 -68.96
C ASP A 6 38.08 -21.15 -67.67
N ASN A 7 36.92 -20.52 -67.40
CA ASN A 7 36.07 -19.62 -68.17
C ASN A 7 35.08 -18.86 -67.26
N ASP A 8 34.46 -17.87 -67.89
CA ASP A 8 33.37 -16.98 -67.48
C ASP A 8 32.03 -17.63 -67.04
N ALA A 9 31.43 -16.99 -66.03
CA ALA A 9 30.04 -16.50 -65.94
C ALA A 9 28.84 -17.51 -65.75
N PRO A 10 27.57 -17.03 -65.66
CA PRO A 10 26.67 -17.05 -64.47
C PRO A 10 25.40 -17.93 -64.71
N PRO A 11 24.34 -18.01 -63.84
CA PRO A 11 23.24 -17.00 -63.81
C PRO A 11 22.37 -16.91 -62.50
N LEU A 12 21.49 -15.89 -62.42
CA LEU A 12 20.24 -15.82 -61.60
C LEU A 12 19.08 -16.51 -62.40
N PRO A 13 17.93 -17.04 -61.87
CA PRO A 13 16.89 -16.28 -61.11
C PRO A 13 15.90 -17.05 -60.15
N ILE A 14 15.12 -16.28 -59.35
CA ILE A 14 13.67 -16.35 -58.91
C ILE A 14 12.99 -17.75 -58.81
N ASP A 15 12.25 -18.25 -57.79
CA ASP A 15 11.01 -17.85 -57.06
C ASP A 15 10.67 -19.04 -56.09
N THR A 16 10.15 -18.97 -54.85
CA THR A 16 8.72 -18.91 -54.48
C THR A 16 8.53 -19.24 -52.99
N ARG A 17 7.69 -18.45 -52.31
CA ARG A 17 6.70 -18.82 -51.25
C ARG A 17 7.13 -19.55 -49.95
N GLY A 18 6.79 -18.92 -48.81
CA GLY A 18 6.04 -19.59 -47.73
C GLY A 18 6.34 -19.20 -46.27
N GLY A 19 5.39 -18.49 -45.63
CA GLY A 19 5.15 -18.46 -44.16
C GLY A 19 5.85 -17.33 -43.37
N MET A 20 5.25 -16.15 -43.12
CA MET A 20 4.23 -15.82 -42.08
C MET A 20 4.70 -16.27 -40.67
N LEU A 21 5.02 -15.38 -39.71
CA LEU A 21 4.12 -14.60 -38.84
C LEU A 21 4.88 -13.37 -38.28
N SER A 22 4.48 -12.13 -38.62
CA SER A 22 3.56 -11.25 -37.88
C SER A 22 4.18 -10.48 -36.69
N ASN A 23 4.71 -9.29 -37.02
CA ASN A 23 4.80 -8.12 -36.15
C ASN A 23 3.43 -7.75 -35.56
N SER A 24 3.40 -7.06 -34.41
CA SER A 24 2.78 -5.72 -34.24
C SER A 24 2.36 -5.48 -32.79
N VAL A 25 3.12 -4.69 -32.00
CA VAL A 25 2.60 -3.58 -31.17
C VAL A 25 3.77 -2.64 -30.84
N LEU A 26 4.09 -1.71 -31.75
CA LEU A 26 4.83 -0.50 -31.41
C LEU A 26 4.38 0.58 -32.41
N GLN A 27 4.16 1.80 -31.91
CA GLN A 27 3.77 3.03 -32.61
C GLN A 27 2.26 3.28 -32.77
N ILE A 28 1.67 4.09 -31.87
CA ILE A 28 0.79 5.21 -32.24
C ILE A 28 0.95 6.33 -31.20
N PHE A 29 1.32 7.53 -31.67
CA PHE A 29 0.77 8.87 -31.35
C PHE A 29 1.83 9.98 -31.38
N TYR A 30 1.90 10.66 -32.53
CA TYR A 30 2.29 12.06 -32.62
C TYR A 30 1.33 12.80 -33.57
N SER A 31 1.10 14.08 -33.27
CA SER A 31 0.32 15.07 -34.03
C SER A 31 -1.16 15.26 -33.65
N ARG A 32 -1.40 16.21 -32.74
CA ARG A 32 -2.54 17.13 -32.83
C ARG A 32 -2.06 18.56 -32.60
N THR A 33 -2.24 19.36 -33.62
CA THR A 33 -2.03 20.81 -33.69
C THR A 33 -2.91 21.54 -32.66
N ARG A 34 -2.29 22.42 -31.86
CA ARG A 34 -2.99 23.34 -30.96
C ARG A 34 -3.50 24.55 -31.77
N THR A 35 -4.82 24.72 -31.85
CA THR A 35 -5.43 25.99 -32.25
C THR A 35 -5.82 26.74 -30.98
N ALA A 36 -5.09 27.81 -30.65
CA ALA A 36 -5.37 28.64 -29.49
C ALA A 36 -6.50 29.64 -29.79
N MET A 37 -7.64 29.50 -29.10
CA MET A 37 -8.72 30.49 -29.13
C MET A 37 -8.42 31.60 -28.12
N LYS A 38 -8.20 32.83 -28.58
CA LYS A 38 -7.98 34.00 -27.71
C LYS A 38 -9.31 34.56 -27.20
N ILE A 39 -9.66 34.29 -25.95
CA ILE A 39 -10.77 34.96 -25.25
C ILE A 39 -10.27 36.32 -24.74
N THR A 40 -10.99 37.39 -25.04
CA THR A 40 -10.63 38.75 -24.58
C THR A 40 -11.29 39.06 -23.22
N ARG A 41 -10.62 39.85 -22.37
CA ARG A 41 -11.08 40.25 -21.02
C ARG A 41 -12.51 40.84 -20.98
N ARG A 42 -13.03 41.31 -22.12
CA ARG A 42 -14.37 41.91 -22.24
C ARG A 42 -15.49 40.86 -22.34
N GLN A 43 -15.19 39.64 -22.79
CA GLN A 43 -16.16 38.53 -22.89
C GLN A 43 -16.37 37.81 -21.54
N LEU A 44 -15.43 37.95 -20.60
CA LEU A 44 -15.50 37.34 -19.26
C LEU A 44 -16.43 38.09 -18.29
N ILE A 45 -16.78 39.35 -18.58
CA ILE A 45 -17.58 40.20 -17.69
C ILE A 45 -19.08 40.15 -18.05
N GLN A 46 -19.45 39.81 -19.29
CA GLN A 46 -20.86 39.77 -19.72
C GLN A 46 -21.58 38.44 -19.46
N ALA A 47 -20.88 37.39 -19.02
CA ALA A 47 -21.51 36.14 -18.56
C ALA A 47 -21.82 36.11 -17.06
N GLY A 48 -21.45 37.16 -16.30
CA GLY A 48 -21.50 37.19 -14.83
C GLY A 48 -22.81 37.67 -14.19
N ALA A 49 -23.83 38.06 -14.96
CA ALA A 49 -25.01 38.76 -14.42
C ALA A 49 -26.32 37.95 -14.44
N GLY A 50 -26.31 36.65 -14.74
CA GLY A 50 -27.53 35.90 -15.10
C GLY A 50 -27.83 34.59 -14.36
N LEU A 51 -27.09 34.19 -13.32
CA LEU A 51 -27.31 32.90 -12.63
C LEU A 51 -27.24 33.03 -11.10
N ALA A 52 -28.00 33.97 -10.53
CA ALA A 52 -28.09 34.18 -9.08
C ALA A 52 -29.23 33.39 -8.39
N THR A 53 -29.89 32.44 -9.05
CA THR A 53 -30.99 31.65 -8.46
C THR A 53 -30.84 30.15 -8.75
N GLY A 54 -29.73 29.58 -8.27
CA GLY A 54 -29.47 28.13 -8.34
C GLY A 54 -28.26 27.65 -7.53
N ALA A 55 -27.61 28.51 -6.74
CA ALA A 55 -26.41 28.17 -5.95
C ALA A 55 -26.77 27.69 -4.53
N GLY A 56 -27.82 26.87 -4.42
CA GLY A 56 -28.38 26.41 -3.15
C GLY A 56 -28.29 24.91 -2.95
N LEU A 57 -27.21 24.26 -3.41
CA LEU A 57 -26.77 22.92 -2.98
C LEU A 57 -25.27 22.77 -3.30
N CYS A 58 -24.44 23.73 -2.86
CA CYS A 58 -23.04 23.37 -2.58
C CYS A 58 -23.09 22.45 -1.37
N ASN A 59 -23.11 21.14 -1.66
CA ASN A 59 -22.95 20.12 -0.65
C ASN A 59 -21.71 20.51 0.18
N PRO A 60 -21.81 20.68 1.50
CA PRO A 60 -20.65 20.87 2.34
C PRO A 60 -19.97 19.50 2.46
N LEU A 61 -19.46 18.97 1.35
CA LEU A 61 -18.19 18.28 1.40
C LEU A 61 -17.17 19.36 1.74
N LEU A 62 -17.21 19.75 3.02
CA LEU A 62 -16.11 20.39 3.72
C LEU A 62 -14.85 19.70 3.20
N ALA A 63 -13.97 20.46 2.56
CA ALA A 63 -12.68 19.96 2.14
C ALA A 63 -12.01 19.38 3.39
N GLN A 64 -12.11 18.06 3.58
CA GLN A 64 -11.52 17.41 4.74
C GLN A 64 -10.03 17.76 4.70
N PRO A 65 -9.40 18.07 5.85
CA PRO A 65 -7.96 18.35 5.89
C PRO A 65 -7.22 17.23 5.16
N PRO A 66 -6.17 17.53 4.38
CA PRO A 66 -5.43 16.50 3.68
C PRO A 66 -4.94 15.41 4.65
N LEU A 67 -4.78 14.19 4.14
CA LEU A 67 -4.21 13.11 4.95
C LEU A 67 -2.74 13.45 5.26
N ASN A 68 -2.34 13.19 6.50
CA ASN A 68 -0.96 13.16 6.91
C ASN A 68 -0.25 12.07 6.10
N MET A 69 0.79 12.48 5.39
CA MET A 69 1.56 11.63 4.50
C MET A 69 2.83 11.16 5.21
N VAL A 70 3.26 9.93 4.92
CA VAL A 70 4.53 9.37 5.35
C VAL A 70 5.43 9.24 4.13
N THR A 71 6.70 9.66 4.29
CA THR A 71 7.72 9.51 3.25
C THR A 71 8.43 8.16 3.42
N ILE A 72 8.44 7.35 2.39
CA ILE A 72 9.22 6.11 2.32
C ILE A 72 10.69 6.50 2.14
N PRO A 73 11.60 6.23 3.09
CA PRO A 73 12.94 6.83 3.07
C PRO A 73 13.78 6.39 1.86
N SER A 74 13.66 5.14 1.41
CA SER A 74 14.48 4.60 0.32
C SER A 74 14.17 5.21 -1.06
N SER A 75 13.02 5.87 -1.24
CA SER A 75 12.59 6.42 -2.54
C SER A 75 12.10 7.87 -2.50
N GLY A 76 11.78 8.40 -1.32
CA GLY A 76 11.09 9.68 -1.17
C GLY A 76 9.60 9.64 -1.57
N GLN A 77 9.05 8.48 -1.95
CA GLN A 77 7.62 8.36 -2.26
C GLN A 77 6.78 8.65 -1.01
N GLN A 78 5.73 9.46 -1.16
CA GLN A 78 4.77 9.72 -0.10
C GLN A 78 3.54 8.83 -0.22
N VAL A 79 3.11 8.26 0.90
CA VAL A 79 1.88 7.46 1.03
C VAL A 79 1.03 7.96 2.21
N PRO A 80 -0.30 7.77 2.21
CA PRO A 80 -1.13 8.09 3.37
C PRO A 80 -0.65 7.39 4.64
N GLY A 81 -0.67 8.09 5.77
CA GLY A 81 -0.18 7.59 7.06
C GLY A 81 -1.03 6.50 7.72
N VAL A 82 -2.14 6.08 7.11
CA VAL A 82 -2.95 4.93 7.54
C VAL A 82 -3.29 4.06 6.32
N GLY A 83 -2.97 2.77 6.42
CA GLY A 83 -3.36 1.76 5.45
C GLY A 83 -4.57 0.94 5.88
N ILE A 84 -4.87 -0.11 5.12
CA ILE A 84 -5.88 -1.11 5.45
C ILE A 84 -5.29 -2.52 5.44
N GLY A 85 -5.56 -3.28 6.50
CA GLY A 85 -5.20 -4.69 6.58
C GLY A 85 -6.31 -5.60 6.06
N CYS A 86 -5.98 -6.53 5.16
CA CYS A 86 -6.99 -7.31 4.43
C CYS A 86 -7.21 -8.74 4.94
N ARG A 87 -6.70 -9.09 6.13
CA ARG A 87 -6.79 -10.46 6.68
C ARG A 87 -8.20 -11.07 6.72
N ASN A 88 -9.23 -10.24 6.94
CA ASN A 88 -10.61 -10.67 7.13
C ASN A 88 -11.48 -10.58 5.87
N TYR A 89 -10.91 -10.20 4.71
CA TYR A 89 -11.59 -10.30 3.42
C TYR A 89 -11.51 -11.76 2.97
N ARG A 90 -12.51 -12.55 3.34
CA ARG A 90 -12.53 -14.00 3.12
C ARG A 90 -13.96 -14.44 2.88
N GLY A 91 -14.14 -15.42 2.01
CA GLY A 91 -15.46 -15.97 1.72
C GLY A 91 -15.67 -16.26 0.24
N SER A 92 -16.87 -16.71 -0.11
CA SER A 92 -17.22 -16.94 -1.52
C SER A 92 -17.34 -15.62 -2.29
N LEU A 93 -16.86 -15.60 -3.54
CA LEU A 93 -17.02 -14.46 -4.45
C LEU A 93 -18.49 -14.14 -4.78
N ASN A 94 -19.42 -15.05 -4.48
CA ASN A 94 -20.86 -14.84 -4.66
C ASN A 94 -21.60 -14.66 -3.32
N SER A 95 -20.88 -14.42 -2.23
CA SER A 95 -21.46 -14.22 -0.91
C SER A 95 -22.09 -12.83 -0.74
N ALA A 96 -22.97 -12.71 0.25
CA ALA A 96 -23.55 -11.44 0.67
C ALA A 96 -22.53 -10.46 1.29
N ASP A 97 -21.30 -10.91 1.59
CA ASP A 97 -20.25 -10.07 2.14
C ASP A 97 -19.57 -9.22 1.06
N MET A 98 -19.56 -9.66 -0.21
CA MET A 98 -18.88 -8.97 -1.31
C MET A 98 -19.34 -7.52 -1.50
N PRO A 99 -20.65 -7.19 -1.49
CA PRO A 99 -21.11 -5.79 -1.52
C PRO A 99 -20.54 -4.95 -0.36
N VAL A 100 -20.46 -5.51 0.85
CA VAL A 100 -19.93 -4.80 2.03
C VAL A 100 -18.42 -4.58 1.89
N PHE A 101 -17.69 -5.56 1.37
CA PHE A 101 -16.27 -5.43 1.08
C PHE A 101 -16.00 -4.37 0.01
N ARG A 102 -16.81 -4.35 -1.06
CA ARG A 102 -16.76 -3.34 -2.12
C ARG A 102 -17.02 -1.95 -1.56
N ASP A 103 -18.08 -1.77 -0.77
CA ASP A 103 -18.40 -0.48 -0.16
C ASP A 103 -17.31 -0.01 0.82
N THR A 104 -16.63 -0.94 1.48
CA THR A 104 -15.50 -0.63 2.36
C THR A 104 -14.30 -0.12 1.57
N PHE A 105 -13.91 -0.79 0.49
CA PHE A 105 -12.81 -0.35 -0.38
C PHE A 105 -13.15 0.96 -1.10
N ALA A 106 -14.38 1.09 -1.61
CA ALA A 106 -14.85 2.33 -2.23
C ALA A 106 -14.82 3.51 -1.25
N THR A 107 -15.21 3.29 0.01
CA THR A 107 -15.13 4.32 1.07
C THR A 107 -13.69 4.68 1.38
N TYR A 108 -12.82 3.67 1.58
CA TYR A 108 -11.40 3.88 1.84
C TYR A 108 -10.71 4.69 0.73
N HIS A 109 -10.89 4.29 -0.53
CA HIS A 109 -10.30 4.98 -1.70
C HIS A 109 -10.86 6.39 -1.89
N ARG A 110 -12.19 6.56 -1.82
CA ARG A 110 -12.86 7.87 -1.96
C ARG A 110 -12.35 8.90 -0.95
N LEU A 111 -11.96 8.47 0.25
CA LEU A 111 -11.44 9.33 1.30
C LEU A 111 -9.91 9.59 1.19
N GLY A 112 -9.26 9.04 0.16
CA GLY A 112 -7.84 9.23 -0.16
C GLY A 112 -6.93 8.12 0.34
N GLY A 113 -7.48 7.01 0.86
CA GLY A 113 -6.72 5.84 1.26
C GLY A 113 -6.06 5.17 0.05
N LYS A 114 -4.81 4.70 0.24
CA LYS A 114 -4.02 4.05 -0.82
C LYS A 114 -3.27 2.80 -0.39
N VAL A 115 -2.84 2.69 0.86
CA VAL A 115 -1.98 1.60 1.34
C VAL A 115 -2.82 0.37 1.68
N VAL A 116 -2.64 -0.73 0.94
CA VAL A 116 -3.37 -1.99 1.09
C VAL A 116 -2.39 -3.10 1.43
N ASP A 117 -2.56 -3.76 2.58
CA ASP A 117 -1.76 -4.92 2.99
C ASP A 117 -2.58 -6.20 2.97
N THR A 118 -2.12 -7.18 2.19
CA THR A 118 -2.68 -8.53 2.17
C THR A 118 -1.58 -9.59 2.28
N SER A 119 -1.95 -10.86 2.16
CA SER A 119 -1.03 -11.99 2.23
C SER A 119 -1.68 -13.22 1.62
N PRO A 120 -0.90 -14.11 0.99
CA PRO A 120 -1.43 -15.35 0.48
C PRO A 120 -1.78 -16.35 1.61
N ASN A 121 -1.43 -16.04 2.88
CA ASN A 121 -1.88 -16.77 4.07
C ASN A 121 -3.25 -16.32 4.60
N TYR A 122 -3.83 -15.27 4.02
CA TYR A 122 -5.12 -14.74 4.45
C TYR A 122 -6.28 -15.42 3.73
N GLY A 123 -6.23 -16.74 3.55
CA GLY A 123 -7.30 -17.49 2.90
C GLY A 123 -7.35 -17.10 1.42
N ASN A 124 -8.53 -16.72 0.91
CA ASN A 124 -8.68 -16.18 -0.44
C ASN A 124 -8.71 -14.64 -0.49
N SER A 125 -8.09 -13.96 0.49
CA SER A 125 -8.07 -12.50 0.54
C SER A 125 -7.47 -11.86 -0.70
N GLU A 126 -6.36 -12.37 -1.24
CA GLU A 126 -5.78 -11.83 -2.48
C GLU A 126 -6.74 -11.87 -3.67
N GLU A 127 -7.50 -12.96 -3.82
CA GLU A 127 -8.51 -13.09 -4.87
C GLU A 127 -9.65 -12.08 -4.69
N ILE A 128 -10.14 -11.91 -3.46
CA ILE A 128 -11.18 -10.93 -3.14
C ILE A 128 -10.66 -9.51 -3.40
N ILE A 129 -9.48 -9.17 -2.89
CA ILE A 129 -8.90 -7.83 -3.07
C ILE A 129 -8.65 -7.55 -4.56
N GLY A 130 -8.09 -8.50 -5.31
CA GLY A 130 -7.90 -8.37 -6.76
C GLY A 130 -9.21 -8.06 -7.48
N ARG A 131 -10.27 -8.83 -7.19
CA ARG A 131 -11.61 -8.57 -7.73
C ARG A 131 -12.16 -7.20 -7.36
N LEU A 132 -12.02 -6.77 -6.10
CA LEU A 132 -12.51 -5.46 -5.67
C LEU A 132 -11.77 -4.31 -6.35
N MET A 133 -10.46 -4.43 -6.54
CA MET A 133 -9.65 -3.43 -7.25
C MET A 133 -10.05 -3.32 -8.72
N ASP A 134 -10.33 -4.45 -9.38
CA ASP A 134 -10.81 -4.51 -10.77
C ASP A 134 -12.22 -3.91 -10.90
N GLU A 135 -13.19 -4.35 -10.08
CA GLU A 135 -14.57 -3.85 -10.11
C GLU A 135 -14.71 -2.35 -9.85
N LEU A 136 -13.80 -1.79 -9.05
CA LEU A 136 -13.78 -0.37 -8.74
C LEU A 136 -12.89 0.43 -9.70
N GLY A 137 -12.05 -0.24 -10.50
CA GLY A 137 -11.10 0.42 -11.41
C GLY A 137 -10.03 1.22 -10.68
N ILE A 138 -9.60 0.79 -9.48
CA ILE A 138 -8.71 1.56 -8.59
C ILE A 138 -7.31 0.95 -8.43
N ARG A 139 -6.99 -0.13 -9.15
CA ARG A 139 -5.73 -0.86 -8.98
C ARG A 139 -4.48 0.02 -9.07
N GLU A 140 -4.44 0.92 -10.05
CA GLU A 140 -3.30 1.80 -10.33
C GLU A 140 -3.18 2.98 -9.34
N ASP A 141 -4.23 3.25 -8.56
CA ASP A 141 -4.22 4.31 -7.55
C ASP A 141 -3.68 3.84 -6.19
N LEU A 142 -3.67 2.52 -5.98
CA LEU A 142 -3.36 1.88 -4.71
C LEU A 142 -1.88 1.50 -4.62
N TRP A 143 -1.38 1.56 -3.39
CA TRP A 143 -0.08 1.04 -3.00
C TRP A 143 -0.31 -0.32 -2.33
N VAL A 144 0.03 -1.41 -3.01
CA VAL A 144 -0.30 -2.78 -2.63
C VAL A 144 0.92 -3.52 -2.09
N ALA A 145 0.78 -4.06 -0.88
CA ALA A 145 1.73 -4.96 -0.27
C ALA A 145 1.17 -6.38 -0.17
N THR A 146 1.96 -7.36 -0.57
CA THR A 146 1.71 -8.77 -0.27
C THR A 146 2.98 -9.45 0.24
N LYS A 147 2.94 -10.78 0.43
CA LYS A 147 3.96 -11.53 1.15
C LYS A 147 4.30 -12.85 0.48
N VAL A 148 5.49 -13.36 0.73
CA VAL A 148 5.91 -14.74 0.44
C VAL A 148 6.17 -15.46 1.77
N ASP A 149 5.68 -16.70 1.90
CA ASP A 149 5.69 -17.45 3.16
C ASP A 149 6.26 -18.87 2.97
N ARG A 150 7.32 -18.98 2.17
CA ARG A 150 7.96 -20.24 1.78
C ARG A 150 9.44 -20.25 2.11
N GLU A 151 9.97 -21.45 2.35
CA GLU A 151 11.37 -21.63 2.75
C GLU A 151 12.28 -21.88 1.55
N ASP A 152 11.83 -22.66 0.57
CA ASP A 152 12.59 -22.94 -0.65
C ASP A 152 12.26 -21.98 -1.81
N ARG A 153 13.18 -21.90 -2.76
CA ARG A 153 13.10 -20.98 -3.90
C ARG A 153 11.93 -21.29 -4.83
N ALA A 154 11.75 -22.56 -5.19
CA ALA A 154 10.75 -22.96 -6.19
C ALA A 154 9.33 -22.67 -5.71
N SER A 155 9.03 -23.05 -4.46
CA SER A 155 7.72 -22.75 -3.88
C SER A 155 7.54 -21.26 -3.59
N GLY A 156 8.61 -20.52 -3.26
CA GLY A 156 8.60 -19.06 -3.11
C GLY A 156 8.22 -18.34 -4.40
N ILE A 157 8.85 -18.71 -5.53
CA ILE A 157 8.52 -18.19 -6.86
C ILE A 157 7.05 -18.48 -7.18
N ALA A 158 6.63 -19.74 -7.12
CA ALA A 158 5.26 -20.12 -7.44
C ALA A 158 4.23 -19.40 -6.54
N ARG A 159 4.59 -19.12 -5.28
CA ARG A 159 3.75 -18.35 -4.35
C ARG A 159 3.59 -16.90 -4.79
N MET A 160 4.68 -16.24 -5.18
CA MET A 160 4.66 -14.86 -5.65
C MET A 160 3.95 -14.73 -7.01
N GLU A 161 4.20 -15.64 -7.96
CA GLU A 161 3.48 -15.69 -9.25
C GLU A 161 1.97 -15.82 -9.03
N ARG A 162 1.55 -16.69 -8.11
CA ARG A 162 0.12 -16.82 -7.78
C ARG A 162 -0.46 -15.54 -7.19
N SER A 163 0.30 -14.78 -6.41
CA SER A 163 -0.15 -13.46 -5.92
C SER A 163 -0.38 -12.48 -7.07
N PHE A 164 0.49 -12.47 -8.11
CA PHE A 164 0.27 -11.68 -9.33
C PHE A 164 -1.02 -12.08 -10.05
N GLU A 165 -1.25 -13.38 -10.24
CA GLU A 165 -2.48 -13.87 -10.86
C GLU A 165 -3.75 -13.47 -10.10
N LEU A 166 -3.71 -13.47 -8.76
CA LEU A 166 -4.88 -13.21 -7.92
C LEU A 166 -5.17 -11.73 -7.73
N LEU A 167 -4.14 -10.91 -7.53
CA LEU A 167 -4.30 -9.48 -7.28
C LEU A 167 -4.41 -8.66 -8.56
N GLY A 168 -3.88 -9.17 -9.67
CA GLY A 168 -3.83 -8.48 -10.96
C GLY A 168 -2.82 -7.32 -11.02
N GLY A 169 -2.50 -6.94 -12.25
CA GLY A 169 -1.50 -5.93 -12.60
C GLY A 169 -0.11 -6.53 -12.84
N ASP A 170 0.77 -5.71 -13.42
CA ASP A 170 2.12 -6.14 -13.86
C ASP A 170 3.19 -5.93 -12.78
N SER A 171 2.91 -5.15 -11.75
CA SER A 171 3.84 -4.86 -10.65
C SER A 171 3.12 -4.58 -9.33
N PHE A 172 3.79 -4.81 -8.20
CA PHE A 172 3.32 -4.41 -6.87
C PHE A 172 4.22 -3.34 -6.26
N GLU A 173 3.73 -2.65 -5.24
CA GLU A 173 4.59 -1.73 -4.51
C GLU A 173 5.56 -2.49 -3.60
N LEU A 174 5.08 -3.41 -2.77
CA LEU A 174 5.91 -4.08 -1.77
C LEU A 174 5.68 -5.61 -1.71
N MET A 175 6.76 -6.38 -1.84
CA MET A 175 6.79 -7.81 -1.50
C MET A 175 7.54 -8.02 -0.18
N GLN A 176 7.01 -8.86 0.72
CA GLN A 176 7.64 -9.10 2.02
C GLN A 176 7.81 -10.58 2.37
N VAL A 177 8.92 -10.94 3.00
CA VAL A 177 9.09 -12.27 3.60
C VAL A 177 8.26 -12.37 4.88
N HIS A 178 7.28 -13.27 4.91
CA HIS A 178 6.32 -13.41 6.00
C HIS A 178 6.92 -14.23 7.16
N ASN A 179 6.87 -13.69 8.39
CA ASN A 179 7.29 -14.36 9.63
C ASN A 179 8.72 -14.91 9.57
N LEU A 180 9.61 -14.22 8.84
CA LEU A 180 11.01 -14.58 8.65
C LEU A 180 11.23 -15.99 8.07
N ARG A 181 10.30 -16.49 7.25
CA ARG A 181 10.42 -17.81 6.61
C ARG A 181 11.29 -17.74 5.36
N GLY A 182 12.42 -18.46 5.34
CA GLY A 182 13.29 -18.54 4.18
C GLY A 182 13.97 -17.23 3.79
N VAL A 183 14.23 -16.33 4.75
CA VAL A 183 14.70 -14.95 4.52
C VAL A 183 15.79 -14.86 3.45
N GLU A 184 16.88 -15.60 3.60
CA GLU A 184 18.02 -15.56 2.65
C GLU A 184 17.58 -15.87 1.21
N ILE A 185 16.85 -16.97 1.03
CA ILE A 185 16.44 -17.47 -0.29
C ILE A 185 15.41 -16.54 -0.93
N GLN A 186 14.44 -16.07 -0.14
CA GLN A 186 13.37 -15.22 -0.65
C GLN A 186 13.88 -13.81 -0.94
N LEU A 187 14.71 -13.21 -0.09
CA LEU A 187 15.28 -11.89 -0.35
C LEU A 187 16.18 -11.89 -1.58
N GLU A 188 16.96 -12.95 -1.82
CA GLU A 188 17.76 -13.07 -3.05
C GLU A 188 16.87 -13.09 -4.31
N THR A 189 15.81 -13.89 -4.29
CA THR A 189 14.84 -13.96 -5.40
C THR A 189 14.13 -12.62 -5.57
N MET A 190 13.74 -11.99 -4.46
CA MET A 190 13.03 -10.74 -4.48
C MET A 190 13.89 -9.58 -4.98
N ALA A 191 15.18 -9.54 -4.64
CA ALA A 191 16.11 -8.54 -5.17
C ALA A 191 16.18 -8.61 -6.70
N ALA A 192 16.31 -9.82 -7.27
CA ALA A 192 16.32 -10.01 -8.72
C ALA A 192 14.99 -9.57 -9.39
N TRP A 193 13.85 -9.76 -8.73
CA TRP A 193 12.53 -9.34 -9.24
C TRP A 193 12.29 -7.83 -9.10
N LYS A 194 12.84 -7.21 -8.05
CA LYS A 194 12.87 -5.75 -7.89
C LYS A 194 13.66 -5.09 -9.02
N GLU A 195 14.81 -5.65 -9.39
CA GLU A 195 15.60 -5.18 -10.54
C GLU A 195 14.84 -5.28 -11.88
N GLN A 196 13.96 -6.27 -12.00
CA GLN A 196 13.07 -6.44 -13.15
C GLN A 196 11.82 -5.53 -13.13
N GLY A 197 11.61 -4.79 -12.04
CA GLY A 197 10.47 -3.88 -11.90
C GLY A 197 9.16 -4.54 -11.48
N LEU A 198 9.18 -5.82 -11.09
CA LEU A 198 7.98 -6.54 -10.62
C LEU A 198 7.48 -6.00 -9.28
N PHE A 199 8.36 -5.43 -8.47
CA PHE A 199 7.94 -4.59 -7.35
C PHE A 199 8.97 -3.51 -7.02
N ARG A 200 8.49 -2.43 -6.39
CA ARG A 200 9.33 -1.27 -6.02
C ARG A 200 10.13 -1.49 -4.74
N TYR A 201 9.58 -2.25 -3.80
CA TYR A 201 10.13 -2.40 -2.45
C TYR A 201 10.18 -3.86 -2.01
N ILE A 202 11.15 -4.15 -1.15
CA ILE A 202 11.24 -5.43 -0.44
C ILE A 202 11.26 -5.21 1.08
N GLY A 203 10.71 -6.18 1.80
CA GLY A 203 10.74 -6.13 3.26
C GLY A 203 10.59 -7.49 3.91
N VAL A 204 10.48 -7.49 5.23
CA VAL A 204 10.25 -8.68 6.04
C VAL A 204 9.23 -8.37 7.13
N THR A 205 8.52 -9.41 7.60
CA THR A 205 7.47 -9.24 8.61
C THR A 205 7.61 -10.20 9.78
N THR A 206 7.14 -9.77 10.95
CA THR A 206 6.80 -10.65 12.08
C THR A 206 5.75 -9.98 12.97
N SER A 207 4.84 -10.74 13.57
CA SER A 207 3.91 -10.21 14.58
C SER A 207 4.19 -10.79 15.97
N SER A 208 5.38 -11.31 16.20
CA SER A 208 5.76 -12.01 17.43
C SER A 208 7.02 -11.40 18.02
N ASP A 209 6.90 -10.82 19.22
CA ASP A 209 8.03 -10.25 19.95
C ASP A 209 9.20 -11.25 20.12
N ARG A 210 8.91 -12.55 20.19
CA ARG A 210 9.93 -13.62 20.26
C ARG A 210 10.87 -13.66 19.06
N GLN A 211 10.49 -13.05 17.94
CA GLN A 211 11.28 -12.98 16.72
C GLN A 211 11.99 -11.62 16.54
N TYR A 212 11.90 -10.70 17.52
CA TYR A 212 12.49 -9.36 17.36
C TYR A 212 14.02 -9.36 17.32
N GLU A 213 14.68 -10.29 18.04
CA GLU A 213 16.13 -10.46 17.88
C GLU A 213 16.47 -10.89 16.45
N ALA A 214 15.79 -11.91 15.94
CA ALA A 214 16.00 -12.41 14.58
C ALA A 214 15.67 -11.34 13.52
N LEU A 215 14.65 -10.52 13.72
CA LEU A 215 14.34 -9.40 12.83
C LEU A 215 15.46 -8.34 12.85
N ALA A 216 15.99 -8.00 14.03
CA ALA A 216 17.11 -7.08 14.13
C ALA A 216 18.37 -7.62 13.44
N ASP A 217 18.62 -8.93 13.55
CA ASP A 217 19.71 -9.60 12.81
C ASP A 217 19.50 -9.48 11.30
N VAL A 218 18.29 -9.73 10.80
CA VAL A 218 17.99 -9.55 9.38
C VAL A 218 18.23 -8.10 8.93
N MET A 219 17.78 -7.11 9.70
CA MET A 219 18.01 -5.68 9.40
C MET A 219 19.50 -5.27 9.43
N ASN A 220 20.35 -6.05 10.10
CA ASN A 220 21.80 -5.82 10.14
C ASN A 220 22.54 -6.44 8.95
N HIS A 221 22.05 -7.56 8.45
CA HIS A 221 22.72 -8.30 7.37
C HIS A 221 22.13 -8.04 5.99
N HIS A 222 20.92 -7.50 5.90
CA HIS A 222 20.20 -7.28 4.65
C HIS A 222 19.82 -5.82 4.45
N THR A 223 19.83 -5.38 3.19
CA THR A 223 19.27 -4.08 2.79
C THR A 223 17.78 -4.26 2.53
N LEU A 224 16.94 -3.59 3.34
CA LEU A 224 15.49 -3.66 3.27
C LEU A 224 14.91 -2.27 3.03
N ASP A 225 13.79 -2.19 2.31
CA ASP A 225 13.01 -0.95 2.22
C ASP A 225 11.99 -0.86 3.36
N PHE A 226 11.45 -2.01 3.78
CA PHE A 226 10.38 -2.09 4.79
C PHE A 226 10.61 -3.18 5.84
N ILE A 227 10.12 -2.91 7.04
CA ILE A 227 9.73 -3.94 8.01
C ILE A 227 8.24 -3.80 8.34
N GLN A 228 7.60 -4.93 8.66
CA GLN A 228 6.25 -4.95 9.21
C GLN A 228 6.23 -5.68 10.55
N LEU A 229 5.77 -4.99 11.61
CA LEU A 229 5.79 -5.51 12.97
C LEU A 229 4.56 -5.17 13.82
N ASP A 230 4.41 -5.84 14.97
CA ASP A 230 3.40 -5.49 15.97
C ASP A 230 3.84 -4.28 16.80
N TYR A 231 3.05 -3.23 16.75
CA TYR A 231 3.20 -2.07 17.60
C TYR A 231 1.83 -1.43 17.86
N SER A 232 1.57 -1.07 19.11
CA SER A 232 0.34 -0.37 19.48
C SER A 232 0.55 0.36 20.80
N LEU A 233 -0.42 1.20 21.18
CA LEU A 233 -0.43 1.79 22.52
C LEU A 233 -0.42 0.73 23.63
N GLY A 234 -0.88 -0.50 23.36
CA GLY A 234 -0.90 -1.60 24.33
C GLY A 234 0.18 -2.68 24.13
N ASN A 235 1.04 -2.55 23.12
CA ASN A 235 2.23 -3.37 22.92
C ASN A 235 3.34 -2.49 22.33
N ARG A 236 4.30 -2.11 23.17
CA ARG A 236 5.37 -1.18 22.79
C ARG A 236 6.74 -1.86 22.63
N ASN A 237 6.81 -3.20 22.69
CA ASN A 237 8.07 -3.95 22.71
C ASN A 237 8.97 -3.67 21.48
N ALA A 238 8.39 -3.39 20.31
CA ALA A 238 9.16 -3.04 19.12
C ALA A 238 9.91 -1.69 19.25
N ASN A 239 9.44 -0.80 20.12
CA ASN A 239 10.02 0.52 20.36
C ASN A 239 11.38 0.46 21.07
N ASP A 240 11.66 -0.63 21.78
CA ASP A 240 12.90 -0.77 22.55
C ASP A 240 14.14 -0.88 21.65
N ARG A 241 13.98 -1.39 20.42
CA ARG A 241 15.11 -1.59 19.50
C ARG A 241 14.76 -1.46 18.03
N LEU A 242 13.68 -2.10 17.57
CA LEU A 242 13.39 -2.23 16.13
C LEU A 242 12.96 -0.91 15.49
N LEU A 243 12.08 -0.15 16.13
CA LEU A 243 11.63 1.14 15.58
C LEU A 243 12.76 2.19 15.55
N PRO A 244 13.60 2.36 16.59
CA PRO A 244 14.80 3.19 16.50
C PRO A 244 15.77 2.71 15.41
N MET A 245 16.02 1.40 15.33
CA MET A 245 16.90 0.84 14.30
C MET A 245 16.37 1.09 12.88
N ALA A 246 15.06 0.99 12.66
CA ALA A 246 14.44 1.29 11.38
C ALA A 246 14.63 2.76 10.99
N LEU A 247 14.46 3.67 11.95
CA LEU A 247 14.72 5.10 11.74
C LEU A 247 16.19 5.36 11.36
N ASP A 248 17.15 4.80 12.11
CA ASP A 248 18.58 4.99 11.87
C ASP A 248 19.04 4.44 10.51
N LYS A 249 18.43 3.31 10.07
CA LYS A 249 18.76 2.66 8.80
C LYS A 249 17.98 3.21 7.60
N GLY A 250 17.00 4.08 7.81
CA GLY A 250 16.11 4.54 6.75
C GLY A 250 15.18 3.44 6.20
N VAL A 251 14.72 2.55 7.07
CA VAL A 251 13.77 1.48 6.73
C VAL A 251 12.36 1.92 7.12
N ALA A 252 11.41 1.88 6.17
CA ALA A 252 10.02 2.22 6.44
C ALA A 252 9.33 1.15 7.30
N VAL A 253 8.33 1.56 8.09
CA VAL A 253 7.64 0.67 9.04
C VAL A 253 6.15 0.59 8.74
N LEU A 254 5.67 -0.62 8.43
CA LEU A 254 4.25 -0.95 8.50
C LEU A 254 3.92 -1.55 9.88
N VAL A 255 2.78 -1.19 10.45
CA VAL A 255 2.37 -1.67 11.77
C VAL A 255 1.12 -2.53 11.67
N ASN A 256 1.31 -3.84 11.87
CA ASN A 256 0.19 -4.77 12.06
C ASN A 256 -0.31 -4.70 13.50
N LEU A 257 -1.55 -5.13 13.73
CA LEU A 257 -2.18 -5.18 15.06
C LEU A 257 -2.21 -3.83 15.82
N PRO A 258 -2.47 -2.67 15.18
CA PRO A 258 -2.43 -1.38 15.87
C PRO A 258 -3.46 -1.21 17.00
N PHE A 259 -4.45 -2.12 17.08
CA PHE A 259 -5.45 -2.20 18.14
C PHE A 259 -5.20 -3.34 19.16
N GLY A 260 -4.04 -4.01 19.09
CA GLY A 260 -3.71 -5.14 19.98
C GLY A 260 -4.71 -6.30 19.90
N ARG A 261 -5.20 -6.62 18.70
CA ARG A 261 -6.27 -7.61 18.48
C ARG A 261 -7.57 -7.33 19.26
N GLY A 262 -7.89 -6.04 19.47
CA GLY A 262 -9.06 -5.61 20.22
C GLY A 262 -8.81 -5.44 21.71
N ARG A 263 -7.63 -5.81 22.24
CA ARG A 263 -7.26 -5.60 23.65
C ARG A 263 -7.43 -4.15 24.08
N LEU A 264 -7.04 -3.20 23.22
CA LEU A 264 -7.18 -1.77 23.52
C LEU A 264 -8.64 -1.34 23.63
N PHE A 265 -9.53 -1.83 22.75
CA PHE A 265 -10.97 -1.55 22.86
C PHE A 265 -11.59 -2.20 24.11
N ASN A 266 -11.18 -3.42 24.47
CA ASN A 266 -11.64 -4.06 25.70
C ASN A 266 -11.22 -3.29 26.96
N ALA A 267 -10.00 -2.75 26.97
CA ALA A 267 -9.46 -1.98 28.09
C ALA A 267 -10.22 -0.66 28.32
N VAL A 268 -10.55 0.05 27.24
CA VAL A 268 -11.29 1.33 27.36
C VAL A 268 -12.80 1.14 27.54
N GLY A 269 -13.37 0.04 27.04
CA GLY A 269 -14.80 -0.25 27.13
C GLY A 269 -15.66 0.91 26.62
N ASP A 270 -16.69 1.28 27.40
CA ASP A 270 -17.61 2.38 27.08
C ASP A 270 -17.13 3.75 27.59
N ARG A 271 -15.86 3.88 28.01
CA ARG A 271 -15.34 5.16 28.50
C ARG A 271 -15.39 6.21 27.41
N SER A 272 -15.82 7.42 27.78
CA SER A 272 -15.65 8.60 26.95
C SER A 272 -14.16 8.88 26.70
N LEU A 273 -13.89 9.55 25.59
CA LEU A 273 -12.54 10.03 25.31
C LEU A 273 -12.08 11.02 26.40
N PRO A 274 -10.82 10.96 26.85
CA PRO A 274 -10.25 12.00 27.69
C PRO A 274 -10.23 13.35 26.98
N ASP A 275 -10.24 14.45 27.73
CA ASP A 275 -10.28 15.81 27.17
C ASP A 275 -9.11 16.09 26.22
N TRP A 276 -7.91 15.55 26.52
CA TRP A 276 -6.72 15.68 25.67
C TRP A 276 -6.88 15.02 24.29
N ALA A 277 -7.87 14.17 24.06
CA ALA A 277 -8.12 13.60 22.72
C ALA A 277 -8.48 14.71 21.70
N ALA A 278 -9.07 15.82 22.17
CA ALA A 278 -9.35 16.98 21.33
C ALA A 278 -8.07 17.71 20.88
N ASP A 279 -6.96 17.58 21.61
CA ASP A 279 -5.67 18.20 21.24
C ASP A 279 -5.05 17.56 20.00
N ILE A 280 -5.46 16.32 19.69
CA ILE A 280 -5.06 15.57 18.49
C ILE A 280 -6.20 15.37 17.51
N ASP A 281 -7.29 16.15 17.64
CA ASP A 281 -8.47 16.09 16.78
C ASP A 281 -9.11 14.69 16.72
N ALA A 282 -8.94 13.87 17.76
CA ALA A 282 -9.49 12.52 17.79
C ALA A 282 -10.94 12.54 18.29
N THR A 283 -11.83 11.93 17.52
CA THR A 283 -13.26 11.79 17.86
C THR A 283 -13.66 10.34 18.18
N SER A 284 -12.73 9.39 18.10
CA SER A 284 -12.94 7.99 18.49
C SER A 284 -11.70 7.38 19.14
N TRP A 285 -11.88 6.28 19.89
CA TRP A 285 -10.78 5.50 20.44
C TRP A 285 -9.88 4.90 19.35
N ALA A 286 -10.46 4.53 18.20
CA ALA A 286 -9.68 4.03 17.06
C ALA A 286 -8.70 5.11 16.58
N GLN A 287 -9.16 6.36 16.47
CA GLN A 287 -8.30 7.48 16.09
C GLN A 287 -7.21 7.75 17.13
N VAL A 288 -7.53 7.70 18.43
CA VAL A 288 -6.53 7.81 19.51
C VAL A 288 -5.42 6.76 19.36
N PHE A 289 -5.78 5.50 19.19
CA PHE A 289 -4.81 4.40 19.06
C PHE A 289 -3.96 4.51 17.79
N LEU A 290 -4.57 4.86 16.66
CA LEU A 290 -3.86 5.01 15.40
C LEU A 290 -2.94 6.23 15.41
N LYS A 291 -3.39 7.38 15.93
CA LYS A 291 -2.57 8.60 16.05
C LYS A 291 -1.36 8.39 16.95
N TYR A 292 -1.50 7.59 18.02
CA TYR A 292 -0.35 7.18 18.83
C TYR A 292 0.70 6.45 17.98
N VAL A 293 0.30 5.47 17.17
CA VAL A 293 1.23 4.75 16.28
C VAL A 293 1.85 5.69 15.24
N MET A 294 1.03 6.51 14.57
CA MET A 294 1.47 7.43 13.52
C MET A 294 2.45 8.50 14.03
N SER A 295 2.31 8.92 15.28
CA SER A 295 3.20 9.91 15.90
C SER A 295 4.60 9.38 16.24
N HIS A 296 4.87 8.10 15.98
CA HIS A 296 6.19 7.54 16.20
C HIS A 296 7.22 8.15 15.22
N PRO A 297 8.40 8.61 15.69
CA PRO A 297 9.41 9.25 14.84
C PRO A 297 9.89 8.42 13.64
N SER A 298 9.77 7.09 13.69
CA SER A 298 10.09 6.19 12.57
C SER A 298 9.13 6.29 11.39
N GLY A 299 8.09 7.15 11.44
CA GLY A 299 7.08 7.26 10.39
C GLY A 299 6.24 5.99 10.24
N ALA A 300 5.83 5.39 11.36
CA ALA A 300 5.08 4.13 11.34
C ALA A 300 3.70 4.28 10.70
N ILE A 301 3.36 3.38 9.76
CA ILE A 301 2.08 3.37 9.05
C ILE A 301 1.22 2.21 9.59
N PRO A 302 0.23 2.45 10.46
CA PRO A 302 -0.69 1.40 10.91
C PRO A 302 -1.58 0.92 9.77
N ILE A 303 -1.80 -0.40 9.73
CA ILE A 303 -2.68 -1.10 8.77
C ILE A 303 -3.82 -1.83 9.51
N PRO A 304 -4.77 -1.09 10.15
CA PRO A 304 -5.87 -1.71 10.86
C PRO A 304 -6.73 -2.57 9.93
N GLY A 305 -7.11 -3.76 10.42
CA GLY A 305 -7.99 -4.65 9.68
C GLY A 305 -9.46 -4.27 9.84
N THR A 306 -10.16 -4.03 8.74
CA THR A 306 -11.61 -3.79 8.74
C THR A 306 -12.27 -4.25 7.45
N THR A 307 -13.50 -4.74 7.56
CA THR A 307 -14.41 -5.07 6.45
C THR A 307 -15.69 -4.23 6.48
N LYS A 308 -15.73 -3.20 7.33
CA LYS A 308 -16.90 -2.34 7.53
C LYS A 308 -16.61 -0.92 7.02
N PRO A 309 -17.49 -0.31 6.20
CA PRO A 309 -17.23 1.02 5.62
C PRO A 309 -17.01 2.11 6.66
N HIS A 310 -17.85 2.18 7.70
CA HIS A 310 -17.72 3.20 8.76
C HIS A 310 -16.43 3.06 9.58
N HIS A 311 -15.92 1.85 9.78
CA HIS A 311 -14.61 1.65 10.40
C HIS A 311 -13.47 2.09 9.46
N ALA A 312 -13.59 1.86 8.15
CA ALA A 312 -12.58 2.34 7.20
C ALA A 312 -12.52 3.87 7.16
N GLU A 313 -13.68 4.53 7.20
CA GLU A 313 -13.78 5.98 7.34
C GLU A 313 -13.17 6.50 8.65
N ASP A 314 -13.51 5.90 9.79
CA ASP A 314 -12.99 6.32 11.10
C ASP A 314 -11.48 6.10 11.21
N ASN A 315 -10.99 4.93 10.79
CA ASN A 315 -9.56 4.61 10.78
C ASN A 315 -8.77 5.58 9.91
N LEU A 316 -9.24 5.88 8.69
CA LEU A 316 -8.55 6.79 7.79
C LEU A 316 -8.63 8.25 8.27
N SER A 317 -9.69 8.63 8.99
CA SER A 317 -9.81 9.95 9.61
C SER A 317 -8.75 10.19 10.69
N ALA A 318 -8.20 9.13 11.30
CA ALA A 318 -7.06 9.24 12.21
C ALA A 318 -5.83 9.88 11.54
N ALA A 319 -5.69 9.70 10.22
CA ALA A 319 -4.62 10.32 9.45
C ALA A 319 -4.85 11.80 9.16
N ARG A 320 -5.88 12.46 9.69
CA ARG A 320 -6.11 13.91 9.52
C ARG A 320 -5.82 14.66 10.82
N GLY A 321 -5.48 15.93 10.70
CA GLY A 321 -5.28 16.81 11.85
C GLY A 321 -4.00 16.52 12.65
N ARG A 322 -3.99 16.97 13.89
CA ARG A 322 -2.81 16.94 14.76
C ARG A 322 -2.46 15.52 15.22
N LEU A 323 -1.17 15.28 15.44
CA LEU A 323 -0.65 14.05 16.03
C LEU A 323 -0.11 14.37 17.43
N PRO A 324 -0.15 13.42 18.38
CA PRO A 324 0.39 13.65 19.71
C PRO A 324 1.90 13.86 19.67
N ASP A 325 2.40 14.79 20.47
CA ASP A 325 3.83 14.97 20.69
C ASP A 325 4.37 13.97 21.73
N ALA A 326 5.67 14.03 22.03
CA ALA A 326 6.29 13.12 23.00
C ALA A 326 5.73 13.26 24.44
N ASN A 327 5.15 14.39 24.81
CA ASN A 327 4.56 14.58 26.12
C ASN A 327 3.18 13.92 26.18
N LEU A 328 2.33 14.22 25.20
CA LEU A 328 1.00 13.64 25.10
C LEU A 328 1.06 12.12 24.89
N ARG A 329 2.03 11.61 24.12
CA ARG A 329 2.24 10.16 24.02
C ARG A 329 2.48 9.48 25.36
N ARG A 330 3.28 10.09 26.25
CA ARG A 330 3.49 9.57 27.62
C ARG A 330 2.23 9.66 28.47
N GLU A 331 1.42 10.70 28.29
CA GLU A 331 0.12 10.80 28.95
C GLU A 331 -0.86 9.71 28.48
N MET A 332 -0.90 9.44 27.17
CA MET A 332 -1.68 8.35 26.59
C MET A 332 -1.26 6.98 27.15
N GLU A 333 0.05 6.74 27.28
CA GLU A 333 0.61 5.53 27.89
C GLU A 333 0.19 5.40 29.36
N ASN A 334 0.40 6.45 30.17
CA ASN A 334 0.02 6.47 31.58
C ASN A 334 -1.49 6.28 31.78
N PHE A 335 -2.32 6.75 30.84
CA PHE A 335 -3.77 6.55 30.88
C PHE A 335 -4.16 5.10 30.55
N ILE A 336 -3.54 4.50 29.52
CA ILE A 336 -3.92 3.18 29.02
C ILE A 336 -3.32 2.04 29.83
N ASP A 337 -2.09 2.17 30.32
CA ASP A 337 -1.37 1.08 30.99
C ASP A 337 -2.15 0.49 32.18
N PRO A 338 -2.78 1.28 33.07
CA PRO A 338 -3.60 0.75 34.16
C PRO A 338 -4.86 0.01 33.69
N LEU A 339 -5.33 0.25 32.46
CA LEU A 339 -6.53 -0.36 31.89
C LEU A 339 -6.25 -1.71 31.21
N LEU A 340 -4.97 -2.03 30.94
CA LEU A 340 -4.54 -3.23 30.23
C LEU A 340 -4.33 -4.46 31.14
N GLY A 341 -4.68 -4.34 32.43
CA GLY A 341 -4.50 -5.31 33.49
C GLY A 341 -5.14 -6.68 33.25
#